data_AF-A0A068LE34-F1
#
_entry.id   AF-A0A068LE34-F1
#
_cell.length_a   1.000
_cell.length_b   1.000
_cell.length_c   1.000
_cell.angle_alpha   90.00
_cell.angle_beta   90.00
_cell.angle_gamma   90.00
#
_symmetry.space_group_name_H-M   'P 1'
#
loop_
_entity.id
_entity.type
_entity.pdbx_description
1 polymer ?
#
loop_
_entity_poly.entity_id
_entity_poly.type
_entity_poly.pdbx_seq_one_letter_code
_entity_poly.pdbx_strand_id
1 'polypeptide(L)' 'KFLERKGYWTAFKAFSLGKSLSTGNSKSFFLRQTK' A
#
# COMPACT_ATOMS: atom_id res chain seq x y z
N LYS A 1 16.53 4.89 -18.23
CA LYS A 1 15.87 3.56 -18.21
C LYS A 1 15.81 2.88 -16.83
N PHE A 2 16.78 3.06 -15.93
CA PHE A 2 16.71 2.52 -14.54
C PHE A 2 15.65 3.20 -13.66
N LEU A 3 15.43 4.50 -13.86
CA LEU A 3 14.43 5.29 -13.14
C LEU A 3 12.99 4.81 -13.38
N GLU A 4 12.67 4.39 -14.61
CA GLU A 4 11.32 3.94 -14.98
C GLU A 4 10.94 2.61 -14.32
N ARG A 5 11.87 1.63 -14.27
CA ARG A 5 11.63 0.37 -13.56
C ARG A 5 11.44 0.58 -12.06
N LYS A 6 12.23 1.47 -11.46
CA LYS A 6 12.16 1.79 -10.04
C LYS A 6 10.86 2.54 -9.72
N GLY A 7 10.48 3.51 -10.56
CA GLY A 7 9.20 4.23 -10.45
C GLY A 7 8.00 3.31 -10.60
N TYR A 8 7.99 2.43 -11.61
CA TYR A 8 6.95 1.42 -11.81
C TYR A 8 6.81 0.50 -10.59
N TRP A 9 7.92 0.03 -10.04
CA TRP A 9 7.88 -0.85 -8.87
C TRP A 9 7.37 -0.13 -7.62
N THR A 10 7.75 1.12 -7.42
CA THR A 10 7.21 1.97 -6.34
C THR A 10 5.72 2.23 -6.52
N ALA A 11 5.27 2.54 -7.73
CA ALA A 11 3.86 2.74 -8.05
C ALA A 11 3.03 1.46 -7.84
N PHE A 12 3.55 0.30 -8.28
CA PHE A 12 2.91 -0.99 -8.11
C PHE A 12 2.73 -1.36 -6.62
N LYS A 13 3.75 -1.10 -5.79
CA LYS A 13 3.64 -1.28 -4.34
C LYS A 13 2.62 -0.34 -3.70
N ALA A 14 2.63 0.93 -4.08
CA ALA A 14 1.68 1.92 -3.56
C ALA A 14 0.23 1.56 -3.95
N PHE A 15 0.01 1.08 -5.18
CA PHE A 15 -1.30 0.62 -5.64
C PHE A 15 -1.81 -0.58 -4.85
N SER A 16 -0.96 -1.61 -4.69
CA SER A 16 -1.29 -2.80 -3.88
C SER A 16 -1.61 -2.43 -2.42
N LEU A 17 -0.85 -1.48 -1.85
CA LEU A 17 -1.07 -0.96 -0.51
C LEU A 17 -2.41 -0.24 -0.37
N GLY A 18 -2.73 0.66 -1.31
CA GLY A 18 -4.01 1.40 -1.33
C GLY A 18 -5.23 0.47 -1.41
N LYS A 19 -5.12 -0.64 -2.16
CA LYS A 19 -6.17 -1.66 -2.21
C LYS A 19 -6.39 -2.35 -0.86
N SER A 20 -5.31 -2.70 -0.14
CA SER A 20 -5.40 -3.29 1.19
C SER A 20 -6.03 -2.34 2.22
N LEU A 21 -5.70 -1.04 2.11
CA LEU A 21 -6.33 0.00 2.94
C LEU A 21 -7.82 0.19 2.63
N SER A 22 -8.20 0.20 1.35
CA SER A 22 -9.58 0.46 0.92
C SER A 22 -10.56 -0.64 1.33
N THR A 23 -10.11 -1.89 1.51
CA THR A 23 -10.98 -2.99 1.91
C THR A 23 -11.22 -3.06 3.42
N GLY A 24 -10.48 -2.30 4.23
CA GLY A 24 -10.70 -2.17 5.69
C GLY A 24 -10.63 -3.46 6.52
N ASN A 25 -10.38 -4.61 5.88
CA ASN A 25 -10.42 -5.95 6.48
C ASN A 25 -9.11 -6.30 7.19
N SER A 26 -7.98 -5.71 6.74
CA SER A 26 -6.66 -5.98 7.32
C SER A 26 -6.52 -5.42 8.74
N LYS A 27 -6.91 -6.22 9.75
CA LYS A 27 -6.73 -5.94 11.19
C LYS A 27 -5.28 -5.62 11.57
N SER A 28 -4.31 -6.18 10.86
CA SER A 28 -2.88 -5.95 11.11
C SER A 28 -2.36 -4.64 10.52
N PHE A 29 -2.99 -4.10 9.48
CA PHE A 29 -2.53 -2.89 8.81
C PHE A 29 -3.23 -1.65 9.37
N PHE A 30 -4.48 -1.81 9.78
CA PHE A 30 -5.23 -0.77 10.44
C PHE A 30 -5.04 -0.89 11.96
N LEU A 31 -4.06 -0.18 12.51
CA LEU A 31 -4.01 0.06 13.95
C LEU A 31 -5.27 0.87 14.30
N ARG A 32 -6.28 0.21 14.88
CA ARG A 32 -7.34 0.95 15.56
C ARG A 32 -6.68 1.68 16.70
N GLN A 33 -6.65 3.01 16.66
CA GLN A 33 -6.31 3.82 17.82
C GLN A 33 -7.46 3.67 18.83
N THR A 34 -7.43 2.57 19.58
CA THR A 34 -8.27 2.39 20.76
C THR A 34 -7.71 3.31 21.84
N LYS A 35 -8.49 4.31 22.25
CA LYS A 35 -8.22 5.05 23.49
C LYS A 35 -8.23 4.12 24.69
#